data_AF-A0A3C0AGJ5-F1
#
_entry.id   AF-A0A3C0AGJ5-F1
#
_cell.length_a   1.000
_cell.length_b   1.000
_cell.length_c   1.000
_cell.angle_alpha   90.00
_cell.angle_beta   90.00
_cell.angle_gamma   90.00
#
_symmetry.space_group_name_H-M   'P 1'
#
loop_
_entity.id
_entity.type
_entity.pdbx_description
1 polymer ?
#
loop_
_entity_poly.entity_id
_entity_poly.type
_entity_poly.pdbx_seq_one_letter_code
_entity_poly.pdbx_strand_id
1 'polypeptide(L)'
;MNPLSLSRRRFLGTAVGSGLGMLSLSPLVHAGLPTVKDPRATDGDSRFEPDWKERLSISVGPKSGDIIGTGDKALQAAIDYIAAKGGGTVRLLPGTFTLRNALHLPAEIRLQGSGPETIITKGASETVALSEDSDWYDQEITLEKSSGFQVGDGVVLVVKNPSTGSQDVIKRTLVARSGNRFKLNEGLRKNVWLSGRPTVSSLFPLLTSEYTKNVLIENLTLDGNRENNTNLNGNYGGCIFLQDCNRYTIRNVTTRNYNGDGISFQICHDVKVENCHSHDNADLGVHPGSGSQRPLIVT
;
A
#
# COMPACT_ATOMS: atom_id res chain seq x y z
N MET A 1 -5.19 -25.75 48.40
CA MET A 1 -4.68 -24.91 47.29
C MET A 1 -4.76 -25.71 46.00
N ASN A 2 -4.98 -25.00 44.89
CA ASN A 2 -5.45 -25.44 43.56
C ASN A 2 -6.91 -25.90 43.45
N PRO A 3 -7.83 -25.03 42.97
CA PRO A 3 -9.12 -25.45 42.42
C PRO A 3 -8.96 -25.86 40.94
N LEU A 4 -9.50 -27.02 40.60
CA LEU A 4 -9.65 -27.50 39.22
C LEU A 4 -10.88 -26.85 38.57
N SER A 5 -10.67 -26.42 37.33
CA SER A 5 -11.59 -25.72 36.45
C SER A 5 -12.86 -26.51 36.13
N LEU A 6 -14.03 -25.87 36.28
CA LEU A 6 -15.28 -26.35 35.71
C LEU A 6 -15.49 -25.71 34.32
N SER A 7 -15.36 -26.53 33.29
CA SER A 7 -15.65 -26.19 31.89
C SER A 7 -17.15 -25.99 31.68
N ARG A 8 -17.56 -24.81 31.20
CA ARG A 8 -18.92 -24.49 30.74
C ARG A 8 -19.23 -25.18 29.41
N ARG A 9 -19.57 -26.47 29.45
CA ARG A 9 -20.29 -27.16 28.38
C ARG A 9 -21.22 -28.20 28.99
N ARG A 10 -22.50 -27.84 29.10
CA ARG A 10 -23.71 -28.69 29.06
C ARG A 10 -24.87 -27.94 29.69
N PHE A 11 -25.70 -27.32 28.86
CA PHE A 11 -27.10 -27.14 29.20
C PHE A 11 -27.93 -27.15 27.92
N LEU A 12 -28.40 -28.34 27.56
CA LEU A 12 -29.42 -28.59 26.54
C LEU A 12 -30.17 -29.81 27.04
N GLY A 13 -31.45 -29.64 27.35
CA GLY A 13 -32.29 -30.69 27.91
C GLY A 13 -33.66 -30.20 28.37
N THR A 14 -34.58 -30.14 27.42
CA THR A 14 -36.01 -30.50 27.53
C THR A 14 -36.90 -29.82 28.56
N ALA A 15 -37.86 -29.03 28.05
CA ALA A 15 -39.24 -29.02 28.55
C ALA A 15 -40.20 -28.86 27.36
N VAL A 16 -40.89 -29.96 27.01
CA VAL A 16 -42.06 -29.98 26.14
C VAL A 16 -43.27 -29.77 27.05
N GLY A 17 -44.03 -28.70 26.81
CA GLY A 17 -45.24 -28.38 27.55
C GLY A 17 -46.28 -27.77 26.63
N SER A 18 -47.28 -28.59 26.29
CA SER A 18 -48.42 -28.29 25.43
C SER A 18 -49.27 -27.16 26.00
N GLY A 19 -49.42 -26.06 25.25
CA GLY A 19 -50.29 -24.95 25.60
C GLY A 19 -50.70 -24.19 24.34
N LEU A 20 -51.86 -24.52 23.81
CA LEU A 20 -52.55 -23.78 22.75
C LEU A 20 -52.93 -22.39 23.26
N GLY A 21 -52.05 -21.42 23.04
CA GLY A 21 -52.36 -20.01 23.06
C GLY A 21 -51.69 -19.40 21.84
N MET A 22 -52.47 -18.79 20.94
CA MET A 22 -51.94 -18.02 19.82
C MET A 22 -51.11 -16.85 20.38
N LEU A 23 -49.83 -17.10 20.65
CA LEU A 23 -48.83 -16.05 20.67
C LEU A 23 -48.72 -15.61 19.23
N SER A 24 -49.31 -14.46 18.93
CA SER A 24 -48.91 -13.67 17.78
C SER A 24 -47.39 -13.59 17.82
N LEU A 25 -46.74 -14.34 16.94
CA LEU A 25 -45.36 -14.10 16.55
C LEU A 25 -45.39 -12.70 15.95
N SER A 26 -45.24 -11.70 16.82
CA SER A 26 -44.83 -10.38 16.38
C SER A 26 -43.62 -10.65 15.50
N PRO A 27 -43.62 -10.23 14.23
CA PRO A 27 -42.40 -10.33 13.44
C PRO A 27 -41.35 -9.66 14.31
N LEU A 28 -40.32 -10.42 14.70
CA LEU A 28 -39.14 -9.88 15.35
C LEU A 28 -38.73 -8.71 14.47
N VAL A 29 -39.10 -7.51 14.91
CA VAL A 29 -38.76 -6.28 14.22
C VAL A 29 -37.26 -6.38 14.13
N HIS A 30 -36.74 -6.36 12.90
CA HIS A 30 -35.32 -6.22 12.66
C HIS A 30 -34.97 -4.81 13.14
N ALA A 31 -34.98 -4.62 14.46
CA ALA A 31 -34.60 -3.38 15.09
C ALA A 31 -33.12 -3.26 14.75
N GLY A 32 -32.83 -2.40 13.78
CA GLY A 32 -31.47 -2.10 13.41
C GLY A 32 -30.67 -1.70 14.64
N LEU A 33 -29.34 -1.79 14.54
CA LEU A 33 -28.46 -1.30 15.59
C LEU A 33 -28.83 0.17 15.92
N PRO A 34 -28.84 0.56 17.20
CA PRO A 34 -29.16 1.93 17.59
C PRO A 34 -28.27 2.95 16.87
N THR A 35 -28.86 4.06 16.43
CA THR A 35 -28.10 5.16 15.80
C THR A 35 -27.19 5.82 16.82
N VAL A 36 -25.90 5.91 16.50
CA VAL A 36 -24.91 6.66 17.30
C VAL A 36 -24.96 8.14 16.90
N LYS A 37 -25.38 9.02 17.81
CA LYS A 37 -25.50 10.49 17.57
C LYS A 37 -24.33 11.31 18.08
N ASP A 38 -23.68 10.82 19.14
CA ASP A 38 -22.51 11.45 19.76
C ASP A 38 -21.44 10.36 19.92
N PRO A 39 -20.68 10.07 18.85
CA PRO A 39 -19.74 8.96 18.86
C PRO A 39 -18.62 9.27 19.85
N ARG A 40 -18.33 8.32 20.74
CA ARG A 40 -17.17 8.36 21.64
C ARG A 40 -16.07 7.52 21.03
N ALA A 41 -14.82 7.98 21.14
CA ALA A 41 -13.68 7.13 20.84
C ALA A 41 -13.60 6.00 21.87
N THR A 42 -14.08 4.83 21.46
CA THR A 42 -14.21 3.65 22.30
C THR A 42 -13.26 2.59 21.75
N ASP A 43 -12.40 2.05 22.61
CA ASP A 43 -11.42 1.05 22.19
C ASP A 43 -12.11 -0.16 21.52
N GLY A 44 -11.60 -0.55 20.35
CA GLY A 44 -12.17 -1.59 19.51
C GLY A 44 -13.32 -1.17 18.56
N ASP A 45 -13.90 0.02 18.70
CA ASP A 45 -14.95 0.51 17.79
C ASP A 45 -14.37 1.46 16.72
N SER A 46 -13.95 0.87 15.59
CA SER A 46 -13.49 1.65 14.42
C SER A 46 -14.63 2.12 13.51
N ARG A 47 -15.89 1.84 13.85
CA ARG A 47 -17.05 2.23 13.03
C ARG A 47 -17.60 3.59 13.45
N PHE A 48 -17.53 3.91 14.74
CA PHE A 48 -18.05 5.15 15.30
C PHE A 48 -16.97 5.86 16.12
N GLU A 49 -16.37 6.91 15.56
CA GLU A 49 -15.47 7.83 16.30
C GLU A 49 -15.92 9.29 16.15
N PRO A 50 -15.56 10.17 17.12
CA PRO A 50 -15.69 11.61 16.93
C PRO A 50 -14.88 12.07 15.71
N ASP A 51 -15.40 13.07 14.99
CA ASP A 51 -14.59 13.79 14.01
C ASP A 51 -13.62 14.74 14.73
N TRP A 52 -12.42 14.23 15.01
CA TRP A 52 -11.37 14.96 15.71
C TRP A 52 -10.90 16.18 14.92
N LYS A 53 -11.05 17.38 15.51
CA LYS A 53 -10.63 18.67 14.91
C LYS A 53 -9.12 18.77 14.68
N GLU A 54 -8.34 18.11 15.51
CA GLU A 54 -6.89 18.07 15.43
C GLU A 54 -6.42 16.62 15.54
N ARG A 55 -5.43 16.26 14.74
CA ARG A 55 -4.79 14.93 14.74
C ARG A 55 -3.29 15.14 14.80
N LEU A 56 -2.57 14.16 15.37
CA LEU A 56 -1.11 14.17 15.36
C LEU A 56 -0.60 14.41 13.94
N SER A 57 0.35 15.33 13.80
CA SER A 57 0.94 15.63 12.50
C SER A 57 2.44 15.84 12.58
N ILE A 58 3.14 15.49 11.51
CA ILE A 58 4.57 15.73 11.31
C ILE A 58 4.76 16.32 9.91
N SER A 59 5.68 17.27 9.77
CA SER A 59 6.01 17.92 8.50
C SER A 59 7.36 17.47 7.95
N VAL A 60 7.42 17.27 6.64
CA VAL A 60 8.66 16.94 5.92
C VAL A 60 8.87 17.95 4.80
N GLY A 61 10.08 18.48 4.68
CA GLY A 61 10.40 19.42 3.62
C GLY A 61 11.87 19.42 3.20
N PRO A 62 12.20 19.97 2.02
CA PRO A 62 13.58 20.03 1.54
C PRO A 62 14.52 20.89 2.40
N LYS A 63 13.98 21.93 3.05
CA LYS A 63 14.76 22.95 3.77
C LYS A 63 14.22 23.28 5.17
N SER A 64 13.01 22.83 5.49
CA SER A 64 12.30 23.12 6.73
C SER A 64 11.29 22.00 7.01
N GLY A 65 10.62 22.07 8.17
CA GLY A 65 9.72 21.03 8.68
C GLY A 65 10.34 20.32 9.88
N ASP A 66 9.58 19.42 10.49
CA ASP A 66 10.04 18.60 11.62
C ASP A 66 11.12 17.60 11.18
N ILE A 67 11.03 17.11 9.93
CA ILE A 67 12.06 16.31 9.26
C ILE A 67 12.50 17.02 7.99
N ILE A 68 13.80 17.28 7.86
CA ILE A 68 14.39 17.85 6.65
C ILE A 68 14.93 16.73 5.75
N GLY A 69 14.46 16.67 4.51
CA GLY A 69 14.94 15.70 3.52
C GLY A 69 14.16 15.72 2.21
N THR A 70 14.76 15.17 1.16
CA THR A 70 14.22 15.16 -0.22
C THR A 70 14.12 13.76 -0.82
N GLY A 71 14.19 12.71 -0.01
CA GLY A 71 14.21 11.33 -0.48
C GLY A 71 13.28 10.43 0.32
N ASP A 72 13.14 9.20 -0.16
CA ASP A 72 12.24 8.17 0.40
C ASP A 72 12.46 7.94 1.89
N LYS A 73 13.72 7.86 2.37
CA LYS A 73 14.03 7.65 3.80
C LYS A 73 13.41 8.68 4.72
N ALA A 74 13.48 9.97 4.37
CA ALA A 74 12.92 11.03 5.21
C ALA A 74 11.38 10.97 5.24
N LEU A 75 10.79 10.72 4.08
CA LEU A 75 9.33 10.60 3.94
C LEU A 75 8.79 9.37 4.66
N GLN A 76 9.40 8.19 4.44
CA GLN A 76 9.00 6.95 5.08
C GLN A 76 9.20 7.02 6.59
N ALA A 77 10.28 7.62 7.09
CA ALA A 77 10.47 7.81 8.53
C ALA A 77 9.34 8.64 9.17
N ALA A 78 8.84 9.66 8.46
CA ALA A 78 7.71 10.46 8.93
C ALA A 78 6.40 9.66 8.93
N ILE A 79 6.17 8.87 7.88
CA ILE A 79 5.03 7.96 7.76
C ILE A 79 5.04 6.93 8.90
N ASP A 80 6.18 6.28 9.12
CA ASP A 80 6.36 5.24 10.14
C ASP A 80 6.19 5.83 11.55
N TYR A 81 6.69 7.05 11.78
CA TYR A 81 6.50 7.75 13.06
C TYR A 81 5.02 7.96 13.37
N ILE A 82 4.23 8.44 12.41
CA ILE A 82 2.78 8.66 12.59
C ILE A 82 2.04 7.33 12.73
N ALA A 83 2.38 6.33 11.91
CA ALA A 83 1.78 5.00 11.98
C ALA A 83 2.01 4.35 13.35
N ALA A 84 3.21 4.48 13.92
CA ALA A 84 3.54 3.97 15.25
C ALA A 84 2.74 4.62 16.39
N LYS A 85 2.02 5.71 16.13
CA LYS A 85 1.12 6.38 17.08
C LYS A 85 -0.36 6.15 16.78
N GLY A 86 -0.67 5.23 15.87
CA GLY A 86 -2.04 4.85 15.53
C GLY A 86 -2.65 5.65 14.38
N GLY A 87 -1.85 6.45 13.66
CA GLY A 87 -2.30 7.24 12.52
C GLY A 87 -2.24 8.75 12.76
N GLY A 88 -2.58 9.51 11.73
CA GLY A 88 -2.43 10.97 11.74
C GLY A 88 -2.02 11.52 10.38
N THR A 89 -1.39 12.69 10.37
CA THR A 89 -1.06 13.42 9.14
C THR A 89 0.44 13.57 8.93
N VAL A 90 0.92 13.17 7.75
CA VAL A 90 2.24 13.53 7.24
C VAL A 90 2.05 14.68 6.26
N ARG A 91 2.57 15.87 6.59
CA ARG A 91 2.49 17.06 5.75
C ARG A 91 3.77 17.22 4.94
N LEU A 92 3.66 17.20 3.62
CA LEU A 92 4.77 17.46 2.73
C LEU A 92 4.76 18.93 2.34
N LEU A 93 5.84 19.62 2.70
CA LEU A 93 6.06 21.02 2.33
C LEU A 93 6.35 21.14 0.82
N PRO A 94 6.27 22.35 0.25
CA PRO A 94 6.62 22.59 -1.15
C PRO A 94 8.03 22.09 -1.50
N GLY A 95 8.16 21.43 -2.64
CA GLY A 95 9.44 20.91 -3.12
C GLY A 95 9.36 19.59 -3.87
N THR A 96 10.50 19.19 -4.42
CA THR A 96 10.65 17.90 -5.11
C THR A 96 11.33 16.87 -4.21
N PHE A 97 10.70 15.71 -4.12
CA PHE A 97 11.21 14.55 -3.39
C PHE A 97 11.49 13.42 -4.39
N THR A 98 12.75 13.01 -4.50
CA THR A 98 13.19 11.99 -5.46
C THR A 98 13.42 10.67 -4.73
N LEU A 99 12.57 9.69 -5.03
CA LEU A 99 12.56 8.39 -4.40
C LEU A 99 13.56 7.42 -5.06
N ARG A 100 14.07 6.50 -4.24
CA ARG A 100 14.74 5.26 -4.67
C ARG A 100 13.97 3.99 -4.30
N ASN A 101 12.88 4.13 -3.57
CA ASN A 101 11.96 3.06 -3.22
C ASN A 101 10.55 3.62 -3.05
N ALA A 102 9.53 2.76 -3.12
CA ALA A 102 8.16 3.14 -2.89
C ALA A 102 7.96 3.65 -1.46
N LEU A 103 7.06 4.63 -1.30
CA LEU A 103 6.54 4.98 0.02
C LEU A 103 5.39 4.03 0.34
N HIS A 104 5.53 3.27 1.42
CA HIS A 104 4.50 2.40 1.94
C HIS A 104 3.58 3.20 2.86
N LEU A 105 2.27 3.19 2.61
CA LEU A 105 1.29 3.89 3.45
C LEU A 105 0.54 2.88 4.34
N PRO A 106 0.82 2.83 5.66
CA PRO A 106 0.05 2.06 6.62
C PRO A 106 -1.39 2.56 6.76
N ALA A 107 -2.20 1.79 7.50
CA ALA A 107 -3.55 2.20 7.82
C ALA A 107 -3.60 3.53 8.63
N GLU A 108 -4.71 4.25 8.52
CA GLU A 108 -5.00 5.49 9.28
C GLU A 108 -4.04 6.66 8.98
N ILE A 109 -3.35 6.63 7.82
CA ILE A 109 -2.44 7.69 7.38
C ILE A 109 -3.15 8.72 6.49
N ARG A 110 -2.86 9.99 6.74
CA ARG A 110 -3.16 11.11 5.84
C ARG A 110 -1.85 11.66 5.29
N LEU A 111 -1.55 11.39 4.02
CA LEU A 111 -0.44 12.01 3.30
C LEU A 111 -0.95 13.26 2.58
N GLN A 112 -0.52 14.42 3.05
CA GLN A 112 -1.00 15.71 2.57
C GLN A 112 0.15 16.54 2.01
N GLY A 113 0.13 16.88 0.73
CA GLY A 113 1.02 17.88 0.17
C GLY A 113 0.52 19.31 0.37
N SER A 114 1.32 20.26 -0.13
CA SER A 114 1.01 21.69 -0.07
C SER A 114 0.28 22.20 -1.32
N GLY A 115 0.08 21.33 -2.32
CA GLY A 115 -0.44 21.70 -3.62
C GLY A 115 0.39 21.08 -4.76
N PRO A 116 0.23 21.56 -5.99
CA PRO A 116 0.97 21.04 -7.15
C PRO A 116 2.50 21.18 -7.03
N GLU A 117 2.98 22.08 -6.17
CA GLU A 117 4.39 22.31 -5.88
C GLU A 117 5.04 21.28 -4.94
N THR A 118 4.24 20.41 -4.30
CA THR A 118 4.75 19.20 -3.65
C THR A 118 4.81 18.09 -4.71
N ILE A 119 6.02 17.77 -5.15
CA ILE A 119 6.26 16.79 -6.23
C ILE A 119 7.01 15.58 -5.67
N ILE A 120 6.44 14.40 -5.77
CA ILE A 120 7.15 13.13 -5.54
C ILE A 120 7.50 12.53 -6.89
N THR A 121 8.76 12.17 -7.09
CA THR A 121 9.27 11.60 -8.34
C THR A 121 10.30 10.51 -8.10
N LYS A 122 10.84 9.92 -9.17
CA LYS A 122 11.84 8.85 -9.13
C LYS A 122 12.95 9.06 -10.15
N GLY A 123 14.12 8.49 -9.84
CA GLY A 123 15.27 8.47 -10.76
C GLY A 123 15.01 7.64 -12.03
N ALA A 124 16.00 7.61 -12.93
CA ALA A 124 16.00 6.70 -14.07
C ALA A 124 16.10 5.25 -13.60
N SER A 125 15.39 4.33 -14.25
CA SER A 125 15.51 2.91 -13.95
C SER A 125 16.72 2.31 -14.66
N GLU A 126 17.38 1.34 -14.02
CA GLU A 126 18.37 0.46 -14.63
C GLU A 126 17.83 -0.97 -14.57
N THR A 127 18.03 -1.75 -15.64
CA THR A 127 17.69 -3.18 -15.71
C THR A 127 18.96 -3.98 -15.96
N VAL A 128 19.22 -4.99 -15.15
CA VAL A 128 20.38 -5.88 -15.26
C VAL A 128 19.95 -7.34 -15.16
N ALA A 129 20.77 -8.24 -15.70
CA ALA A 129 20.60 -9.67 -15.49
C ALA A 129 21.15 -10.11 -14.12
N LEU A 130 20.70 -11.27 -13.66
CA LEU A 130 21.27 -11.99 -12.53
C LEU A 130 22.41 -12.90 -12.98
N SER A 131 23.42 -13.09 -12.14
CA SER A 131 24.58 -13.94 -12.43
C SER A 131 24.55 -15.30 -11.73
N GLU A 132 23.60 -15.53 -10.83
CA GLU A 132 23.46 -16.77 -10.06
C GLU A 132 21.99 -17.19 -10.02
N ASP A 133 21.74 -18.50 -9.97
CA ASP A 133 20.43 -19.05 -9.64
C ASP A 133 20.07 -18.69 -8.19
N SER A 134 18.79 -18.58 -7.89
CA SER A 134 18.29 -18.46 -6.51
C SER A 134 17.01 -19.25 -6.34
N ASP A 135 16.92 -19.99 -5.24
CA ASP A 135 15.78 -20.84 -4.97
C ASP A 135 14.62 -20.06 -4.32
N TRP A 136 13.50 -20.76 -4.11
CA TRP A 136 12.30 -20.20 -3.50
C TRP A 136 12.51 -19.59 -2.10
N TYR A 137 13.46 -20.11 -1.32
CA TYR A 137 13.70 -19.78 0.07
C TYR A 137 14.79 -18.74 0.26
N ASP A 138 15.64 -18.54 -0.74
CA ASP A 138 16.68 -17.53 -0.74
C ASP A 138 16.12 -16.12 -0.47
N GLN A 139 16.91 -15.34 0.26
CA GLN A 139 16.65 -13.94 0.59
C GLN A 139 17.75 -13.04 -0.01
N GLU A 140 18.29 -13.44 -1.14
CA GLU A 140 19.38 -12.75 -1.79
C GLU A 140 19.37 -12.98 -3.29
N ILE A 141 20.12 -12.13 -3.98
CA ILE A 141 20.37 -12.20 -5.40
C ILE A 141 21.79 -11.70 -5.69
N THR A 142 22.36 -12.17 -6.80
CA THR A 142 23.65 -11.66 -7.30
C THR A 142 23.44 -11.06 -8.70
N LEU A 143 23.74 -9.77 -8.83
CA LEU A 143 23.59 -9.03 -10.10
C LEU A 143 24.84 -9.23 -10.99
N GLU A 144 24.69 -9.26 -12.31
CA GLU A 144 25.86 -9.21 -13.20
C GLU A 144 26.65 -7.90 -13.04
N LYS A 145 25.92 -6.78 -12.87
CA LYS A 145 26.46 -5.43 -12.65
C LYS A 145 25.58 -4.68 -11.66
N SER A 146 26.20 -3.92 -10.77
CA SER A 146 25.51 -3.31 -9.62
C SER A 146 25.82 -1.81 -9.41
N SER A 147 26.32 -1.10 -10.44
CA SER A 147 26.79 0.29 -10.29
C SER A 147 25.67 1.30 -10.04
N GLY A 148 24.46 1.11 -10.61
CA GLY A 148 23.32 2.00 -10.31
C GLY A 148 22.42 1.54 -9.16
N PHE A 149 22.74 0.41 -8.53
CA PHE A 149 22.01 -0.14 -7.39
C PHE A 149 22.72 0.15 -6.07
N GLN A 150 21.94 0.44 -5.03
CA GLN A 150 22.44 0.62 -3.67
C GLN A 150 21.49 0.03 -2.62
N VAL A 151 21.99 -0.08 -1.39
CA VAL A 151 21.16 -0.47 -0.24
C VAL A 151 20.09 0.58 0.00
N GLY A 152 18.84 0.12 0.10
CA GLY A 152 17.62 0.91 0.23
C GLY A 152 16.75 0.89 -1.02
N ASP A 153 17.28 0.50 -2.18
CA ASP A 153 16.53 0.55 -3.44
C ASP A 153 15.36 -0.41 -3.48
N GLY A 154 14.24 0.07 -4.01
CA GLY A 154 13.13 -0.75 -4.47
C GLY A 154 13.45 -1.38 -5.82
N VAL A 155 13.24 -2.68 -5.94
CA VAL A 155 13.52 -3.43 -7.16
C VAL A 155 12.35 -4.33 -7.54
N VAL A 156 12.22 -4.56 -8.85
CA VAL A 156 11.33 -5.55 -9.44
C VAL A 156 12.18 -6.60 -10.14
N LEU A 157 11.96 -7.86 -9.80
CA LEU A 157 12.48 -9.00 -10.54
C LEU A 157 11.41 -9.50 -11.50
N VAL A 158 11.80 -9.74 -12.74
CA VAL A 158 10.97 -10.44 -13.73
C VAL A 158 11.62 -11.77 -14.01
N VAL A 159 10.88 -12.84 -13.71
CA VAL A 159 11.38 -14.21 -13.82
C VAL A 159 10.43 -15.02 -14.71
N LYS A 160 11.00 -15.84 -15.58
CA LYS A 160 10.24 -16.71 -16.47
C LYS A 160 10.49 -18.16 -16.11
N ASN A 161 9.41 -18.91 -15.90
CA ASN A 161 9.50 -20.34 -15.73
C ASN A 161 9.91 -20.97 -17.08
N PRO A 162 11.05 -21.68 -17.17
CA PRO A 162 11.53 -22.22 -18.44
C PRO A 162 10.66 -23.37 -18.97
N SER A 163 9.93 -24.07 -18.11
CA SER A 163 9.11 -25.22 -18.49
C SER A 163 7.70 -24.83 -18.96
N THR A 164 7.10 -23.81 -18.34
CA THR A 164 5.72 -23.37 -18.66
C THR A 164 5.67 -22.08 -19.46
N GLY A 165 6.76 -21.32 -19.46
CA GLY A 165 6.82 -19.98 -20.03
C GLY A 165 6.10 -18.90 -19.22
N SER A 166 5.50 -19.24 -18.07
CA SER A 166 4.81 -18.28 -17.20
C SER A 166 5.80 -17.27 -16.63
N GLN A 167 5.35 -16.02 -16.49
CA GLN A 167 6.14 -14.94 -15.92
C GLN A 167 5.64 -14.63 -14.51
N ASP A 168 6.57 -14.50 -13.57
CA ASP A 168 6.31 -13.96 -12.24
C ASP A 168 7.02 -12.60 -12.08
N VAL A 169 6.42 -11.73 -11.29
CA VAL A 169 6.95 -10.41 -10.93
C VAL A 169 7.11 -10.35 -9.42
N ILE A 170 8.31 -10.03 -8.95
CA ILE A 170 8.66 -10.05 -7.52
C ILE A 170 9.17 -8.66 -7.12
N LYS A 171 8.51 -8.00 -6.16
CA LYS A 171 8.91 -6.67 -5.64
C LYS A 171 9.72 -6.83 -4.36
N ARG A 172 10.92 -6.23 -4.25
CA ARG A 172 11.77 -6.33 -3.04
C ARG A 172 12.52 -5.03 -2.77
N THR A 173 13.11 -4.95 -1.59
CA THR A 173 14.05 -3.90 -1.20
C THR A 173 15.44 -4.50 -0.97
N LEU A 174 16.48 -3.86 -1.47
CA LEU A 174 17.87 -4.24 -1.23
C LEU A 174 18.32 -3.75 0.16
N VAL A 175 18.61 -4.64 1.11
CA VAL A 175 18.88 -4.26 2.53
C VAL A 175 20.32 -4.47 2.99
N ALA A 176 21.13 -5.24 2.25
CA ALA A 176 22.57 -5.35 2.47
C ALA A 176 23.28 -5.68 1.16
N ARG A 177 24.60 -5.43 1.08
CA ARG A 177 25.39 -5.66 -0.13
C ARG A 177 26.81 -6.15 0.22
N SER A 178 27.31 -7.09 -0.58
CA SER A 178 28.74 -7.42 -0.68
C SER A 178 29.09 -7.61 -2.17
N GLY A 179 29.86 -6.68 -2.73
CA GLY A 179 30.14 -6.66 -4.18
C GLY A 179 28.86 -6.56 -5.01
N ASN A 180 28.58 -7.57 -5.83
CA ASN A 180 27.37 -7.67 -6.64
C ASN A 180 26.20 -8.42 -5.96
N ARG A 181 26.44 -9.00 -4.78
CA ARG A 181 25.46 -9.80 -4.04
C ARG A 181 24.68 -8.91 -3.06
N PHE A 182 23.36 -9.00 -3.09
CA PHE A 182 22.48 -8.22 -2.25
C PHE A 182 21.56 -9.12 -1.42
N LYS A 183 21.35 -8.75 -0.15
CA LYS A 183 20.28 -9.30 0.67
C LYS A 183 18.99 -8.54 0.39
N LEU A 184 17.88 -9.25 0.31
CA LEU A 184 16.52 -8.72 0.14
C LEU A 184 15.84 -8.52 1.51
N ASN A 185 14.86 -7.62 1.60
CA ASN A 185 14.06 -7.46 2.82
C ASN A 185 13.22 -8.71 3.16
N GLU A 186 12.83 -9.47 2.14
CA GLU A 186 12.00 -10.69 2.23
C GLU A 186 12.48 -11.75 1.24
N GLY A 187 12.24 -13.03 1.55
CA GLY A 187 12.64 -14.15 0.68
C GLY A 187 11.93 -14.13 -0.67
N LEU A 188 12.50 -14.74 -1.71
CA LEU A 188 11.99 -14.66 -3.10
C LEU A 188 10.59 -15.25 -3.26
N ARG A 189 10.30 -16.37 -2.58
CA ARG A 189 9.03 -17.12 -2.67
C ARG A 189 8.64 -17.50 -4.10
N LYS A 190 9.66 -17.60 -4.97
CA LYS A 190 9.63 -18.03 -6.37
C LYS A 190 11.03 -18.51 -6.71
N ASN A 191 11.14 -19.49 -7.60
CA ASN A 191 12.44 -19.90 -8.11
C ASN A 191 12.92 -18.92 -9.18
N VAL A 192 14.20 -18.59 -9.14
CA VAL A 192 14.86 -17.66 -10.05
C VAL A 192 15.97 -18.41 -10.77
N TRP A 193 15.63 -18.98 -11.93
CA TRP A 193 16.55 -19.77 -12.72
C TRP A 193 17.15 -18.96 -13.86
N LEU A 194 18.47 -18.94 -14.01
CA LEU A 194 19.22 -18.28 -15.09
C LEU A 194 18.80 -18.76 -16.48
N SER A 195 18.36 -20.01 -16.61
CA SER A 195 17.78 -20.55 -17.85
C SER A 195 16.52 -19.78 -18.31
N GLY A 196 15.81 -19.16 -17.37
CA GLY A 196 14.70 -18.24 -17.62
C GLY A 196 15.11 -16.82 -17.98
N ARG A 197 16.42 -16.50 -18.01
CA ARG A 197 17.00 -15.17 -18.22
C ARG A 197 16.34 -14.09 -17.35
N PRO A 198 16.38 -14.25 -16.01
CA PRO A 198 15.72 -13.35 -15.10
C PRO A 198 16.42 -11.97 -15.09
N THR A 199 15.64 -10.93 -14.85
CA THR A 199 16.15 -9.55 -14.77
C THR A 199 15.73 -8.90 -13.48
N VAL A 200 16.51 -7.92 -13.04
CA VAL A 200 16.21 -7.04 -11.91
C VAL A 200 16.25 -5.60 -12.40
N SER A 201 15.21 -4.84 -12.08
CA SER A 201 15.10 -3.44 -12.44
C SER A 201 14.89 -2.57 -11.20
N SER A 202 15.48 -1.37 -11.14
CA SER A 202 15.20 -0.35 -10.12
C SER A 202 13.84 0.32 -10.34
N LEU A 203 12.78 -0.50 -10.33
CA LEU A 203 11.39 -0.10 -10.52
C LEU A 203 10.61 -0.28 -9.23
N PHE A 204 9.62 0.59 -9.06
CA PHE A 204 8.70 0.63 -7.93
C PHE A 204 7.59 1.66 -8.25
N PRO A 205 6.37 1.47 -7.71
CA PRO A 205 5.36 2.53 -7.66
C PRO A 205 5.81 3.67 -6.74
N LEU A 206 5.35 4.91 -6.95
CA LEU A 206 5.75 6.02 -6.06
C LEU A 206 5.12 5.88 -4.66
N LEU A 207 3.81 5.62 -4.61
CA LEU A 207 3.07 5.31 -3.39
C LEU A 207 2.49 3.90 -3.48
N THR A 208 2.57 3.12 -2.40
CA THR A 208 2.04 1.76 -2.36
C THR A 208 1.44 1.38 -1.02
N SER A 209 0.46 0.47 -1.03
CA SER A 209 -0.06 -0.17 0.17
C SER A 209 -0.60 -1.56 -0.10
N GLU A 210 -0.45 -2.44 0.89
CA GLU A 210 -0.95 -3.81 0.86
C GLU A 210 -1.65 -4.12 2.19
N TYR A 211 -2.87 -4.67 2.18
CA TYR A 211 -3.62 -5.05 3.40
C TYR A 211 -3.87 -3.91 4.41
N THR A 212 -4.15 -2.69 3.93
CA THR A 212 -4.36 -1.51 4.79
C THR A 212 -5.72 -0.86 4.56
N LYS A 213 -6.07 0.10 5.41
CA LYS A 213 -7.36 0.80 5.32
C LYS A 213 -7.31 2.23 5.82
N ASN A 214 -8.32 3.03 5.48
CA ASN A 214 -8.52 4.38 6.00
C ASN A 214 -7.34 5.32 5.70
N VAL A 215 -6.97 5.42 4.44
CA VAL A 215 -5.86 6.28 4.00
C VAL A 215 -6.36 7.42 3.12
N LEU A 216 -5.82 8.61 3.36
CA LEU A 216 -6.05 9.80 2.55
C LEU A 216 -4.74 10.24 1.90
N ILE A 217 -4.77 10.44 0.59
CA ILE A 217 -3.67 11.04 -0.18
C ILE A 217 -4.24 12.31 -0.80
N GLU A 218 -3.68 13.47 -0.48
CA GLU A 218 -4.23 14.73 -0.98
C GLU A 218 -3.23 15.85 -1.30
N ASN A 219 -3.61 16.72 -2.23
CA ASN A 219 -2.95 17.98 -2.57
C ASN A 219 -1.46 17.83 -2.94
N LEU A 220 -1.13 16.92 -3.86
CA LEU A 220 0.26 16.70 -4.30
C LEU A 220 0.34 16.23 -5.75
N THR A 221 1.55 16.32 -6.32
CA THR A 221 1.89 15.82 -7.66
C THR A 221 2.77 14.58 -7.55
N LEU A 222 2.42 13.54 -8.31
CA LEU A 222 3.22 12.33 -8.52
C LEU A 222 3.72 12.32 -9.97
N ASP A 223 5.04 12.32 -10.15
CA ASP A 223 5.70 12.36 -11.47
C ASP A 223 6.56 11.11 -11.67
N GLY A 224 6.12 10.20 -12.53
CA GLY A 224 6.76 8.90 -12.71
C GLY A 224 8.03 8.87 -13.57
N ASN A 225 8.47 10.01 -14.12
CA ASN A 225 9.68 10.10 -14.94
C ASN A 225 9.71 9.08 -16.12
N ARG A 226 8.63 9.05 -16.92
CA ARG A 226 8.32 8.04 -17.94
C ARG A 226 9.46 7.76 -18.91
N GLU A 227 10.04 8.81 -19.49
CA GLU A 227 11.06 8.68 -20.55
C GLU A 227 12.33 7.97 -20.08
N ASN A 228 12.59 7.99 -18.78
CA ASN A 228 13.80 7.41 -18.17
C ASN A 228 13.51 6.11 -17.40
N ASN A 229 12.31 5.56 -17.48
CA ASN A 229 11.91 4.37 -16.74
C ASN A 229 11.35 3.30 -17.67
N THR A 230 11.75 2.04 -17.48
CA THR A 230 11.10 0.90 -18.13
C THR A 230 9.68 0.70 -17.59
N ASN A 231 8.83 0.03 -18.35
CA ASN A 231 7.43 -0.15 -18.00
C ASN A 231 7.24 -1.02 -16.74
N LEU A 232 6.39 -0.57 -15.82
CA LEU A 232 5.83 -1.38 -14.74
C LEU A 232 4.30 -1.18 -14.75
N ASN A 233 3.58 -2.15 -15.30
CA ASN A 233 2.15 -2.03 -15.56
C ASN A 233 1.27 -2.02 -14.29
N GLY A 234 -0.02 -1.71 -14.51
CA GLY A 234 -1.06 -1.61 -13.48
C GLY A 234 -1.30 -2.83 -12.60
N ASN A 235 -0.81 -4.01 -12.95
CA ASN A 235 -0.93 -5.18 -12.08
C ASN A 235 0.11 -5.19 -10.95
N TYR A 236 1.18 -4.39 -11.08
CA TYR A 236 2.32 -4.41 -10.16
C TYR A 236 2.80 -3.02 -9.73
N GLY A 237 2.36 -1.94 -10.39
CA GLY A 237 2.77 -0.58 -10.08
C GLY A 237 1.89 0.52 -10.68
N GLY A 238 2.31 1.75 -10.46
CA GLY A 238 1.66 2.99 -10.89
C GLY A 238 2.26 4.19 -10.14
N CYS A 239 1.82 5.42 -10.41
CA CYS A 239 2.10 6.51 -9.45
C CYS A 239 1.55 6.13 -8.06
N ILE A 240 0.34 5.56 -8.02
CA ILE A 240 -0.26 4.93 -6.85
C ILE A 240 -0.60 3.48 -7.21
N PHE A 241 -0.13 2.53 -6.40
CA PHE A 241 -0.48 1.12 -6.52
C PHE A 241 -1.00 0.57 -5.19
N LEU A 242 -2.25 0.07 -5.17
CA LEU A 242 -2.86 -0.51 -3.98
C LEU A 242 -3.24 -1.96 -4.22
N GLN A 243 -3.09 -2.80 -3.20
CA GLN A 243 -3.51 -4.19 -3.25
C GLN A 243 -4.18 -4.60 -1.93
N ASP A 244 -5.33 -5.27 -2.00
CA ASP A 244 -6.05 -5.76 -0.80
C ASP A 244 -6.36 -4.64 0.22
N CYS A 245 -6.70 -3.43 -0.26
CA CYS A 245 -6.90 -2.24 0.58
C CYS A 245 -8.38 -1.83 0.70
N ASN A 246 -8.73 -1.05 1.72
CA ASN A 246 -10.12 -0.63 1.97
C ASN A 246 -10.25 0.84 2.40
N ARG A 247 -11.24 1.58 1.92
CA ARG A 247 -11.51 2.99 2.28
C ARG A 247 -10.30 3.88 2.05
N TYR A 248 -9.95 4.06 0.79
CA TYR A 248 -8.92 5.01 0.34
C TYR A 248 -9.58 6.23 -0.26
N THR A 249 -9.10 7.42 0.07
CA THR A 249 -9.46 8.67 -0.63
C THR A 249 -8.22 9.28 -1.25
N ILE A 250 -8.30 9.56 -2.54
CA ILE A 250 -7.26 10.22 -3.32
C ILE A 250 -7.91 11.51 -3.84
N ARG A 251 -7.44 12.67 -3.36
CA ARG A 251 -8.13 13.94 -3.61
C ARG A 251 -7.17 15.05 -4.04
N ASN A 252 -7.52 15.80 -5.08
CA ASN A 252 -6.68 16.90 -5.57
C ASN A 252 -5.23 16.44 -5.85
N VAL A 253 -5.08 15.25 -6.42
CA VAL A 253 -3.76 14.68 -6.78
C VAL A 253 -3.58 14.76 -8.28
N THR A 254 -2.39 15.17 -8.71
CA THR A 254 -1.95 15.05 -10.10
C THR A 254 -1.05 13.82 -10.24
N THR A 255 -1.36 12.90 -11.15
CA THR A 255 -0.47 11.77 -11.48
C THR A 255 -0.06 11.87 -12.93
N ARG A 256 1.24 11.98 -13.20
CA ARG A 256 1.75 12.15 -14.56
C ARG A 256 3.02 11.40 -14.84
N ASN A 257 3.31 11.21 -16.13
CA ASN A 257 4.57 10.67 -16.62
C ASN A 257 4.97 9.35 -15.96
N TYR A 258 4.06 8.46 -15.59
CA TYR A 258 4.42 7.11 -15.16
C TYR A 258 4.48 6.16 -16.35
N ASN A 259 5.54 5.35 -16.47
CA ASN A 259 5.59 4.30 -17.50
C ASN A 259 4.75 3.08 -17.07
N GLY A 260 3.44 3.27 -17.04
CA GLY A 260 2.41 2.37 -16.55
C GLY A 260 1.15 3.18 -16.24
N ASP A 261 0.42 2.81 -15.20
CA ASP A 261 -0.81 3.50 -14.80
C ASP A 261 -0.53 4.70 -13.88
N GLY A 262 -1.44 5.68 -13.89
CA GLY A 262 -1.47 6.74 -12.89
C GLY A 262 -1.89 6.20 -11.52
N ILE A 263 -3.14 5.77 -11.40
CA ILE A 263 -3.71 5.24 -10.16
C ILE A 263 -4.21 3.82 -10.42
N SER A 264 -3.55 2.80 -9.86
CA SER A 264 -3.98 1.40 -9.99
C SER A 264 -4.29 0.78 -8.63
N PHE A 265 -5.34 -0.05 -8.57
CA PHE A 265 -5.70 -0.77 -7.36
C PHE A 265 -6.37 -2.12 -7.61
N GLN A 266 -5.88 -3.17 -6.95
CA GLN A 266 -6.31 -4.57 -7.10
C GLN A 266 -6.95 -5.05 -5.79
N ILE A 267 -8.08 -5.76 -5.85
CA ILE A 267 -8.80 -6.28 -4.67
C ILE A 267 -9.05 -5.17 -3.62
N CYS A 268 -9.37 -3.96 -4.08
CA CYS A 268 -9.59 -2.81 -3.20
C CYS A 268 -11.06 -2.45 -3.10
N HIS A 269 -11.48 -1.96 -1.93
CA HIS A 269 -12.87 -1.64 -1.66
C HIS A 269 -13.03 -0.19 -1.22
N ASP A 270 -14.10 0.48 -1.68
CA ASP A 270 -14.43 1.84 -1.26
C ASP A 270 -13.30 2.85 -1.54
N VAL A 271 -12.71 2.78 -2.73
CA VAL A 271 -11.70 3.74 -3.20
C VAL A 271 -12.41 4.95 -3.82
N LYS A 272 -12.19 6.14 -3.28
CA LYS A 272 -12.68 7.41 -3.82
C LYS A 272 -11.52 8.16 -4.50
N VAL A 273 -11.66 8.46 -5.78
CA VAL A 273 -10.78 9.35 -6.54
C VAL A 273 -11.56 10.63 -6.83
N GLU A 274 -11.14 11.76 -6.27
CA GLU A 274 -11.89 13.02 -6.27
C GLU A 274 -11.03 14.17 -6.76
N ASN A 275 -11.50 14.92 -7.76
CA ASN A 275 -10.85 16.13 -8.27
C ASN A 275 -9.36 15.89 -8.64
N CYS A 276 -9.04 14.71 -9.17
CA CYS A 276 -7.69 14.32 -9.55
C CYS A 276 -7.46 14.52 -11.04
N HIS A 277 -6.22 14.78 -11.43
CA HIS A 277 -5.81 14.91 -12.83
C HIS A 277 -4.74 13.87 -13.16
N SER A 278 -5.10 12.87 -13.96
CA SER A 278 -4.18 11.81 -14.39
C SER A 278 -3.92 11.90 -15.89
N HIS A 279 -2.69 12.20 -16.30
CA HIS A 279 -2.34 12.49 -17.69
C HIS A 279 -0.89 12.09 -18.03
N ASP A 280 -0.57 11.92 -19.32
CA ASP A 280 0.78 11.58 -19.83
C ASP A 280 1.43 10.29 -19.28
N ASN A 281 0.65 9.47 -18.55
CA ASN A 281 1.02 8.11 -18.18
C ASN A 281 1.03 7.21 -19.44
N ALA A 282 1.74 6.10 -19.38
CA ALA A 282 1.89 5.22 -20.54
C ALA A 282 0.68 4.33 -20.80
N ASP A 283 -0.16 4.10 -19.79
CA ASP A 283 -1.32 3.22 -19.86
C ASP A 283 -2.55 3.91 -19.28
N LEU A 284 -3.17 3.39 -18.21
CA LEU A 284 -4.46 3.91 -17.73
C LEU A 284 -4.30 5.09 -16.77
N GLY A 285 -5.24 6.04 -16.84
CA GLY A 285 -5.30 7.16 -15.89
C GLY A 285 -5.71 6.70 -14.48
N VAL A 286 -6.80 5.93 -14.40
CA VAL A 286 -7.31 5.24 -13.21
C VAL A 286 -7.68 3.82 -13.60
N HIS A 287 -7.16 2.83 -12.86
CA HIS A 287 -7.35 1.41 -13.10
C HIS A 287 -7.94 0.72 -11.86
N PRO A 288 -9.27 0.59 -11.78
CA PRO A 288 -9.93 -0.33 -10.88
C PRO A 288 -9.69 -1.76 -11.35
N GLY A 289 -8.68 -2.39 -10.79
CA GLY A 289 -8.23 -3.73 -11.15
C GLY A 289 -9.11 -4.86 -10.61
N SER A 290 -8.66 -6.09 -10.86
CA SER A 290 -9.40 -7.32 -10.54
C SER A 290 -9.76 -7.41 -9.06
N GLY A 291 -11.00 -7.80 -8.77
CA GLY A 291 -11.52 -7.97 -7.41
C GLY A 291 -11.89 -6.67 -6.68
N SER A 292 -11.61 -5.50 -7.26
CA SER A 292 -11.96 -4.22 -6.65
C SER A 292 -13.47 -3.95 -6.69
N GLN A 293 -14.01 -3.30 -5.67
CA GLN A 293 -15.46 -3.05 -5.52
C GLN A 293 -15.77 -1.64 -5.03
N ARG A 294 -16.88 -1.08 -5.52
CA ARG A 294 -17.40 0.25 -5.16
C ARG A 294 -16.38 1.39 -5.31
N PRO A 295 -15.59 1.47 -6.40
CA PRO A 295 -14.81 2.66 -6.66
C PRO A 295 -15.76 3.84 -6.96
N LEU A 296 -15.41 5.03 -6.46
CA LEU A 296 -16.10 6.28 -6.77
C LEU A 296 -15.10 7.22 -7.43
N ILE A 297 -15.28 7.50 -8.72
CA ILE A 297 -14.43 8.39 -9.50
C ILE A 297 -15.26 9.64 -9.80
N VAL A 298 -14.91 10.77 -9.18
CA VAL A 298 -15.63 12.03 -9.30
C VAL A 298 -14.66 13.15 -9.68
N THR A 299 -15.08 13.95 -10.65
CA THR A 299 -14.32 15.05 -11.25
C THR A 299 -14.57 16.37 -10.55
#